data_AF-R5P336-F1
#
_entry.id   AF-R5P336-F1
#
_cell.length_a   1.000
_cell.length_b   1.000
_cell.length_c   1.000
_cell.angle_alpha   90.00
_cell.angle_beta   90.00
_cell.angle_gamma   90.00
#
_symmetry.space_group_name_H-M   'P 1'
#
loop_
_entity.id
_entity.type
_entity.pdbx_description
1 polymer ?
#
loop_
_entity_poly.entity_id
_entity_poly.type
_entity_poly.pdbx_seq_one_letter_code
_entity_poly.pdbx_strand_id
1 'polypeptide(L)'
;MENGREYLSILTESLKKKITILDEILLLNQKQLESVSGNEIDDDLFNEIIDKKDIYIKEINNLDKGFEQVYERIKSEITGNTDKFSSEIAILKQLISQITEKSMEVQLSEKRNKQAVLKKMSEEKTKIHQTRNANKVASNYYNNMNKVNYVEPQFMDKKK
;
A
#
# COMPACT_ATOMS: atom_id res chain seq x y z
N MET A 1 36.17 -7.36 -1.80
CA MET A 1 35.08 -6.43 -1.45
C MET A 1 33.82 -7.25 -1.28
N GLU A 2 33.53 -7.59 -0.03
CA GLU A 2 32.48 -8.54 0.42
C GLU A 2 31.14 -7.82 0.68
N ASN A 3 31.21 -6.51 0.96
CA ASN A 3 30.08 -5.68 1.39
C ASN A 3 29.02 -5.45 0.30
N GLY A 4 29.39 -5.49 -0.99
CA GLY A 4 28.45 -5.13 -2.06
C GLY A 4 27.31 -6.13 -2.25
N ARG A 5 27.60 -7.43 -2.10
CA ARG A 5 26.57 -8.49 -2.15
C ARG A 5 25.69 -8.47 -0.89
N GLU A 6 26.26 -8.09 0.25
CA GLU A 6 25.52 -7.92 1.50
C GLU A 6 24.49 -6.79 1.38
N TYR A 7 24.88 -5.62 0.86
CA TYR A 7 23.95 -4.51 0.60
C TYR A 7 22.85 -4.89 -0.40
N LEU A 8 23.18 -5.60 -1.49
CA LEU A 8 22.20 -6.11 -2.45
C LEU A 8 21.22 -7.11 -1.82
N SER A 9 21.70 -7.95 -0.90
CA SER A 9 20.86 -8.86 -0.12
C SER A 9 19.88 -8.08 0.76
N ILE A 10 20.34 -7.03 1.45
CA ILE A 10 19.47 -6.17 2.28
C ILE A 10 18.39 -5.50 1.42
N LEU A 11 18.76 -4.95 0.26
CA LEU A 11 17.80 -4.37 -0.69
C LEU A 11 16.77 -5.40 -1.15
N THR A 12 17.22 -6.62 -1.46
CA THR A 12 16.36 -7.72 -1.89
C THR A 12 15.34 -8.09 -0.81
N GLU A 13 15.79 -8.25 0.44
CA GLU A 13 14.90 -8.57 1.56
C GLU A 13 13.92 -7.44 1.86
N SER A 14 14.34 -6.17 1.75
CA SER A 14 13.45 -5.02 1.88
C SER A 14 12.31 -5.06 0.86
N LEU A 15 12.62 -5.34 -0.41
CA LEU A 15 11.61 -5.46 -1.47
C LEU A 15 10.68 -6.66 -1.25
N LYS A 16 11.20 -7.83 -0.87
CA LYS A 16 10.36 -9.00 -0.55
C LYS A 16 9.40 -8.70 0.59
N LYS A 17 9.88 -8.03 1.64
CA LYS A 17 9.03 -7.63 2.76
C LYS A 17 7.94 -6.64 2.32
N LYS A 18 8.26 -5.69 1.44
CA LYS A 18 7.27 -4.79 0.84
C LYS A 18 6.20 -5.55 0.05
N ILE A 19 6.58 -6.58 -0.71
CA ILE A 19 5.63 -7.47 -1.41
C ILE A 19 4.67 -8.14 -0.41
N THR A 20 5.20 -8.74 0.66
CA THR A 20 4.36 -9.37 1.70
C THR A 20 3.37 -8.39 2.31
N ILE A 21 3.80 -7.16 2.61
CA ILE A 21 2.89 -6.14 3.16
C ILE A 21 1.81 -5.75 2.15
N LEU A 22 2.13 -5.64 0.86
CA LEU A 22 1.14 -5.37 -0.19
C LEU A 22 0.11 -6.52 -0.29
N ASP A 23 0.55 -7.77 -0.14
CA ASP A 23 -0.36 -8.93 -0.09
C ASP A 23 -1.30 -8.88 1.11
N GLU A 24 -0.80 -8.51 2.29
CA GLU A 24 -1.64 -8.32 3.48
C GLU A 24 -2.66 -7.18 3.29
N ILE A 25 -2.27 -6.08 2.64
CA ILE A 25 -3.21 -4.99 2.31
C ILE A 25 -4.30 -5.50 1.36
N LEU A 26 -3.96 -6.31 0.35
CA LEU A 26 -4.96 -6.90 -0.56
C LEU A 26 -5.96 -7.79 0.19
N LEU A 27 -5.49 -8.60 1.14
CA LEU A 27 -6.36 -9.40 2.01
C LEU A 27 -7.27 -8.52 2.88
N LEU A 28 -6.74 -7.44 3.46
CA LEU A 28 -7.55 -6.46 4.20
C LEU A 28 -8.56 -5.75 3.31
N ASN A 29 -8.23 -5.48 2.04
CA ASN A 29 -9.15 -4.91 1.08
C ASN A 29 -10.32 -5.85 0.82
N GLN A 30 -10.04 -7.14 0.62
CA GLN A 30 -11.11 -8.12 0.47
C GLN A 30 -12.01 -8.18 1.71
N LYS A 31 -11.43 -8.24 2.91
CA LYS A 31 -12.20 -8.26 4.17
C LYS A 31 -13.06 -7.01 4.36
N GLN A 32 -12.55 -5.84 3.98
CA GLN A 32 -13.32 -4.59 4.04
C GLN A 32 -14.53 -4.61 3.09
N LEU A 33 -14.35 -5.19 1.90
CA LEU A 33 -15.46 -5.34 0.96
C LEU A 33 -16.54 -6.27 1.52
N GLU A 34 -16.12 -7.39 2.11
CA GLU A 34 -17.02 -8.35 2.76
C GLU A 34 -17.77 -7.71 3.94
N SER A 35 -17.09 -6.91 4.77
CA SER A 35 -17.71 -6.26 5.94
C SER A 35 -18.78 -5.23 5.60
N VAL A 36 -18.73 -4.63 4.40
CA VAL A 36 -19.75 -3.67 3.93
C VAL A 36 -20.79 -4.29 2.99
N SER A 37 -20.64 -5.57 2.64
CA SER A 37 -21.57 -6.30 1.75
C SER A 37 -22.75 -6.92 2.50
N GLY A 38 -22.70 -6.98 3.84
CA GLY A 38 -23.78 -7.51 4.70
C GLY A 38 -24.99 -6.55 4.85
N ASN A 39 -25.95 -6.90 5.70
CA ASN A 39 -27.14 -6.07 5.96
C ASN A 39 -26.83 -4.79 6.75
N GLU A 40 -25.85 -4.85 7.64
CA GLU A 40 -25.34 -3.76 8.48
C GLU A 40 -23.81 -3.72 8.37
N ILE A 41 -23.20 -2.55 8.53
CA ILE A 41 -21.75 -2.42 8.62
C ILE A 41 -21.30 -2.93 10.01
N ASP A 42 -20.31 -3.81 10.04
CA ASP A 42 -19.56 -4.12 11.24
C ASP A 42 -18.53 -3.00 11.49
N ASP A 43 -18.91 -2.01 12.31
CA ASP A 43 -18.10 -0.82 12.58
C ASP A 43 -16.77 -1.16 13.27
N ASP A 44 -16.76 -2.15 14.17
CA ASP A 44 -15.55 -2.54 14.90
C ASP A 44 -14.55 -3.21 13.96
N LEU A 45 -15.02 -4.16 13.14
CA LEU A 45 -14.19 -4.80 12.12
C LEU A 45 -13.70 -3.78 11.07
N PHE A 46 -14.56 -2.84 10.67
CA PHE A 46 -14.18 -1.79 9.73
C PHE A 46 -13.04 -0.91 10.30
N ASN A 47 -13.16 -0.46 11.55
CA ASN A 47 -12.11 0.34 12.20
C ASN A 47 -10.82 -0.45 12.36
N GLU A 48 -10.88 -1.72 12.78
CA GLU A 48 -9.70 -2.58 12.90
C GLU A 48 -8.96 -2.73 11.55
N ILE A 49 -9.71 -2.91 10.46
CA ILE A 49 -9.13 -3.00 9.12
C ILE A 49 -8.39 -1.71 8.74
N ILE A 50 -9.00 -0.55 9.00
CA ILE A 50 -8.39 0.75 8.69
C ILE A 50 -7.12 0.96 9.51
N ASP A 51 -7.15 0.66 10.82
CA ASP A 51 -5.98 0.79 11.69
C ASP A 51 -4.82 -0.12 11.25
N LYS A 52 -5.11 -1.37 10.84
CA LYS A 52 -4.09 -2.28 10.31
C LYS A 52 -3.49 -1.77 9.01
N LYS A 53 -4.30 -1.23 8.10
CA LYS A 53 -3.81 -0.61 6.85
C LYS A 53 -2.87 0.56 7.15
N ASP A 54 -3.22 1.42 8.11
CA ASP A 54 -2.37 2.53 8.53
C ASP A 54 -1.00 2.08 9.06
N ILE A 55 -0.95 0.97 9.80
CA ILE A 55 0.30 0.36 10.26
C ILE A 55 1.14 -0.10 9.05
N TYR A 56 0.53 -0.82 8.12
CA TYR A 56 1.22 -1.31 6.92
C TYR A 56 1.73 -0.18 6.01
N ILE A 57 0.97 0.91 5.87
CA ILE A 57 1.41 2.10 5.13
C ILE A 57 2.65 2.72 5.79
N LYS A 58 2.66 2.85 7.12
CA LYS A 58 3.85 3.32 7.85
C LYS A 58 5.05 2.40 7.64
N GLU A 59 4.82 1.09 7.63
CA GLU A 59 5.88 0.11 7.40
C GLU A 59 6.45 0.20 5.98
N ILE A 60 5.61 0.31 4.95
CA ILE A 60 6.04 0.56 3.57
C ILE A 60 6.91 1.82 3.48
N ASN A 61 6.46 2.93 4.09
CA ASN A 61 7.22 4.18 4.08
C ASN A 61 8.59 4.04 4.77
N ASN A 62 8.68 3.24 5.83
CA ASN A 62 9.94 2.98 6.51
C ASN A 62 10.86 2.09 5.68
N LEU A 63 10.33 1.07 5.00
CA LEU A 63 11.07 0.23 4.07
C LEU A 63 11.63 1.04 2.90
N ASP A 64 10.83 1.95 2.35
CA ASP A 64 11.26 2.82 1.23
C ASP A 64 12.41 3.75 1.64
N LYS A 65 12.32 4.36 2.83
CA LYS A 65 13.42 5.16 3.39
C LYS A 65 14.69 4.34 3.62
N GLY A 66 14.55 3.16 4.20
CA GLY A 66 15.68 2.26 4.45
C GLY A 66 16.32 1.77 3.15
N PHE A 67 15.49 1.45 2.15
CA PHE A 67 15.93 1.05 0.82
C PHE A 67 16.74 2.15 0.15
N GLU A 68 16.25 3.40 0.15
CA GLU A 68 16.96 4.54 -0.45
C GLU A 68 18.33 4.78 0.20
N GLN A 69 18.39 4.73 1.53
CA GLN A 69 19.63 4.89 2.29
C GLN A 69 20.67 3.80 1.96
N VAL A 70 20.23 2.55 1.81
CA VAL A 70 21.12 1.44 1.45
C VAL A 70 21.53 1.54 -0.01
N TYR A 71 20.60 1.87 -0.91
CA TYR A 71 20.85 1.98 -2.34
C TYR A 71 21.89 3.06 -2.64
N GLU A 72 21.78 4.25 -2.05
CA GLU A 72 22.74 5.33 -2.28
C GLU A 72 24.18 4.97 -1.85
N ARG A 73 24.34 4.07 -0.87
CA ARG A 73 25.67 3.58 -0.46
C ARG A 73 26.31 2.62 -1.45
N ILE A 74 25.50 1.85 -2.19
CA ILE A 74 25.98 0.77 -3.07
C ILE A 74 25.90 1.11 -4.57
N LYS A 75 25.13 2.15 -4.93
CA LYS A 75 24.87 2.57 -6.30
C LYS A 75 26.12 2.78 -7.14
N SER A 76 27.14 3.46 -6.61
CA SER A 76 28.40 3.72 -7.33
C SER A 76 29.13 2.42 -7.67
N GLU A 77 29.21 1.48 -6.72
CA GLU A 77 29.85 0.18 -6.89
C GLU A 77 29.12 -0.68 -7.93
N ILE A 78 27.78 -0.67 -7.90
CA ILE A 78 26.94 -1.39 -8.87
C ILE A 78 27.13 -0.82 -10.28
N THR A 79 27.12 0.52 -10.42
CA THR A 79 27.29 1.15 -11.74
C THR A 79 28.67 0.95 -12.35
N GLY A 80 29.71 0.85 -11.51
CA GLY A 80 31.09 0.60 -11.97
C GLY A 80 31.41 -0.86 -12.27
N ASN A 81 30.58 -1.82 -11.80
CA ASN A 81 30.83 -3.25 -11.92
C ASN A 81 29.54 -4.04 -12.25
N THR A 82 28.76 -3.55 -13.22
CA THR A 82 27.44 -4.11 -13.55
C THR A 82 27.47 -5.61 -13.87
N ASP A 83 28.52 -6.09 -14.54
CA ASP A 83 28.63 -7.51 -14.93
C ASP A 83 28.73 -8.43 -13.71
N LYS A 84 29.43 -7.97 -12.66
CA LYS A 84 29.68 -8.73 -11.43
C LYS A 84 28.41 -8.96 -10.59
N PHE A 85 27.44 -8.06 -10.69
CA PHE A 85 26.19 -8.06 -9.91
C PHE A 85 24.95 -8.28 -10.79
N SER A 86 25.15 -8.72 -12.03
CA SER A 86 24.09 -8.84 -13.04
C SER A 86 22.89 -9.68 -12.58
N SER A 87 23.15 -10.80 -11.90
CA SER A 87 22.13 -11.68 -11.32
C SER A 87 21.29 -10.99 -10.25
N GLU A 88 21.94 -10.33 -9.29
CA GLU A 88 21.31 -9.62 -8.18
C GLU A 88 20.48 -8.43 -8.67
N ILE A 89 21.00 -7.68 -9.66
CA ILE A 89 20.28 -6.58 -10.30
C ILE A 89 19.02 -7.09 -11.01
N ALA A 90 19.09 -8.25 -11.69
CA ALA A 90 17.94 -8.84 -12.36
C ALA A 90 16.84 -9.21 -11.35
N ILE A 91 17.21 -9.78 -10.19
CA ILE A 91 16.27 -10.10 -9.10
C ILE A 91 15.63 -8.81 -8.56
N LEU A 92 16.40 -7.77 -8.27
CA LEU A 92 15.86 -6.49 -7.79
C LEU A 92 14.85 -5.91 -8.78
N LYS A 93 15.15 -5.92 -10.08
CA LYS A 93 14.23 -5.47 -11.13
C LYS A 93 12.92 -6.27 -11.14
N GLN A 94 13.02 -7.60 -11.06
CA GLN A 94 11.85 -8.48 -11.01
C GLN A 94 10.97 -8.18 -9.77
N LEU A 95 11.58 -7.95 -8.62
CA LEU A 95 10.85 -7.62 -7.39
C LEU A 95 10.17 -6.24 -7.49
N ILE A 96 10.83 -5.25 -8.09
CA ILE A 96 10.25 -3.92 -8.33
C ILE A 96 9.05 -4.01 -9.28
N SER A 97 9.13 -4.82 -10.34
CA SER A 97 7.99 -5.09 -11.23
C SER A 97 6.81 -5.69 -10.46
N GLN A 98 7.04 -6.71 -9.62
CA GLN A 98 5.98 -7.31 -8.79
C GLN A 98 5.37 -6.31 -7.81
N ILE A 99 6.18 -5.46 -7.18
CA ILE A 99 5.70 -4.39 -6.29
C ILE A 99 4.81 -3.42 -7.05
N THR A 100 5.18 -3.08 -8.29
CA THR A 100 4.42 -2.15 -9.14
C THR A 100 3.06 -2.73 -9.48
N GLU A 101 3.02 -3.99 -9.92
CA GLU A 101 1.78 -4.73 -10.19
C GLU A 101 0.86 -4.79 -8.97
N LYS A 102 1.37 -5.22 -7.81
CA LYS A 102 0.60 -5.30 -6.57
C LYS A 102 0.12 -3.94 -6.08
N SER A 103 0.94 -2.90 -6.24
CA SER A 103 0.54 -1.53 -5.86
C SER A 103 -0.65 -1.05 -6.70
N MET A 104 -0.67 -1.35 -8.00
CA MET A 104 -1.82 -1.04 -8.86
C MET A 104 -3.07 -1.83 -8.43
N GLU A 105 -2.90 -3.10 -8.08
CA GLU A 105 -4.00 -3.95 -7.58
C GLU A 105 -4.58 -3.43 -6.26
N VAL A 106 -3.71 -3.02 -5.32
CA VAL A 106 -4.11 -2.37 -4.06
C VAL A 106 -4.90 -1.09 -4.35
N GLN A 107 -4.40 -0.22 -5.22
CA GLN A 107 -5.10 1.02 -5.57
C GLN A 107 -6.47 0.77 -6.19
N LEU A 108 -6.57 -0.21 -7.09
CA LEU A 108 -7.83 -0.57 -7.74
C LEU A 108 -8.84 -1.15 -6.75
N SER A 109 -8.39 -2.05 -5.87
CA SER A 109 -9.24 -2.64 -4.84
C SER A 109 -9.67 -1.61 -3.79
N GLU A 110 -8.81 -0.69 -3.37
CA GLU A 110 -9.17 0.44 -2.49
C GLU A 110 -10.23 1.35 -3.13
N LYS A 111 -10.11 1.64 -4.43
CA LYS A 111 -11.11 2.44 -5.14
C LYS A 111 -12.48 1.75 -5.14
N ARG A 112 -12.51 0.42 -5.32
CA ARG A 112 -13.74 -0.39 -5.24
C ARG A 112 -14.32 -0.39 -3.82
N ASN A 113 -13.49 -0.60 -2.81
CA ASN A 113 -13.91 -0.58 -1.41
C ASN A 113 -14.51 0.75 -1.01
N LYS A 114 -13.85 1.86 -1.37
CA LYS A 114 -14.37 3.21 -1.15
C LYS A 114 -15.76 3.39 -1.78
N GLN A 115 -15.97 2.90 -3.00
CA GLN A 115 -17.28 2.96 -3.64
C GLN A 115 -18.34 2.13 -2.90
N ALA A 116 -17.98 0.91 -2.45
CA ALA A 116 -18.87 0.04 -1.70
C ALA A 116 -19.27 0.66 -0.35
N VAL A 117 -18.30 1.20 0.41
CA VAL A 117 -18.53 1.91 1.68
C VAL A 117 -19.45 3.10 1.47
N LEU A 118 -19.18 3.95 0.47
CA LEU A 118 -20.01 5.13 0.18
C LEU A 118 -21.45 4.74 -0.19
N LYS A 119 -21.62 3.70 -1.00
CA LYS A 119 -22.94 3.17 -1.37
C LYS A 119 -23.69 2.68 -0.12
N LYS A 120 -23.03 1.88 0.71
CA LYS A 120 -23.60 1.32 1.93
C LYS A 120 -24.05 2.41 2.91
N MET A 121 -23.20 3.41 3.15
CA MET A 121 -23.54 4.58 3.98
C MET A 121 -24.73 5.37 3.41
N SER A 122 -24.84 5.48 2.08
CA SER A 122 -25.99 6.12 1.44
C SER A 122 -27.28 5.35 1.69
N GLU A 123 -27.26 4.02 1.56
CA GLU A 123 -28.40 3.15 1.81
C GLU A 123 -28.86 3.24 3.28
N GLU A 124 -27.92 3.23 4.23
CA GLU A 124 -28.21 3.41 5.65
C GLU A 124 -28.83 4.77 5.95
N LYS A 125 -28.31 5.86 5.35
CA LYS A 125 -28.92 7.19 5.48
C LYS A 125 -30.33 7.25 4.89
N THR A 126 -30.59 6.61 3.76
CA THR A 126 -31.95 6.56 3.19
C THR A 126 -32.90 5.77 4.09
N LYS A 127 -32.45 4.65 4.69
CA LYS A 127 -33.21 3.93 5.73
C LYS A 127 -33.49 4.82 6.94
N ILE A 128 -32.51 5.58 7.43
CA ILE A 128 -32.69 6.55 8.54
C ILE A 128 -33.59 7.73 8.13
N HIS A 129 -33.57 8.20 6.88
CA HIS A 129 -34.50 9.24 6.43
C HIS A 129 -35.94 8.72 6.30
N GLN A 130 -36.13 7.45 5.97
CA GLN A 130 -37.43 6.77 6.04
C GLN A 130 -37.86 6.50 7.50
N THR A 131 -36.90 6.44 8.44
CA THR A 131 -37.12 6.17 9.86
C THR A 131 -36.63 7.36 10.69
N ARG A 132 -37.43 8.44 10.80
CA ARG A 132 -37.14 9.65 11.61
C ARG A 132 -36.44 9.28 12.94
N ASN A 133 -35.11 9.41 13.00
CA ASN A 133 -34.20 9.58 14.16
C ASN A 133 -32.88 8.80 14.00
N ALA A 134 -31.76 9.48 13.74
CA ALA A 134 -30.48 9.39 14.49
C ALA A 134 -29.30 10.01 13.70
N ASN A 135 -28.48 10.80 14.40
CA ASN A 135 -27.33 11.56 13.92
C ASN A 135 -25.99 10.80 14.12
N LYS A 136 -24.91 11.39 13.56
CA LYS A 136 -23.48 11.40 14.01
C LYS A 136 -22.41 10.64 13.19
N VAL A 137 -22.75 9.85 12.18
CA VAL A 137 -21.75 9.01 11.44
C VAL A 137 -20.99 9.76 10.34
N ALA A 138 -21.57 10.81 9.75
CA ALA A 138 -21.00 11.45 8.55
C ALA A 138 -19.72 12.28 8.80
N SER A 139 -19.39 12.64 10.05
CA SER A 139 -18.33 13.62 10.35
C SER A 139 -16.92 13.02 10.43
N ASN A 140 -16.77 11.76 10.83
CA ASN A 140 -15.45 11.15 11.02
C ASN A 140 -14.81 10.72 9.67
N TYR A 141 -15.64 10.34 8.70
CA TYR A 141 -15.19 9.87 7.39
C TYR A 141 -14.51 10.97 6.54
N TYR A 142 -15.07 12.19 6.53
CA TYR A 142 -14.51 13.31 5.77
C TYR A 142 -13.12 13.75 6.27
N ASN A 143 -12.85 13.62 7.58
CA ASN A 143 -11.60 14.08 8.17
C ASN A 143 -10.41 13.16 7.88
N ASN A 144 -10.63 11.85 7.79
CA ASN A 144 -9.55 10.89 7.56
C ASN A 144 -9.14 10.78 6.08
N MET A 145 -10.05 11.08 5.15
CA MET A 145 -9.79 10.94 3.71
C MET A 145 -8.94 12.05 3.07
N ASN A 146 -8.87 13.24 3.67
CA ASN A 146 -8.06 14.35 3.13
C ASN A 146 -6.55 14.17 3.33
N LYS A 147 -6.10 13.08 3.98
CA LYS A 147 -4.67 12.79 4.19
C LYS A 147 -4.05 11.86 3.14
N VAL A 148 -4.85 11.31 2.24
CA VAL A 148 -4.40 10.32 1.23
C VAL A 148 -4.18 11.00 -0.13
N ASN A 149 -3.37 12.06 -0.15
CA ASN A 149 -2.72 12.50 -1.39
C ASN A 149 -1.30 11.93 -1.39
N TYR A 150 -1.21 10.63 -1.67
CA TYR A 150 0.07 9.99 -1.96
C TYR A 150 0.48 10.43 -3.36
N VAL A 151 1.54 11.25 -3.42
CA VAL A 151 2.21 11.64 -4.65
C VAL A 151 2.99 10.42 -5.15
N GLU A 152 2.76 10.04 -6.40
CA GLU A 152 3.55 9.04 -7.14
C GLU A 152 5.05 9.28 -6.93
N PRO A 153 5.84 8.28 -6.52
CA PRO A 153 7.29 8.34 -6.65
C PRO A 153 7.62 8.41 -8.15
N GLN A 154 7.88 9.62 -8.64
CA GLN A 154 8.39 9.89 -9.98
C GLN A 154 9.82 9.31 -10.09
N PHE A 155 9.92 7.99 -10.26
CA PHE A 155 11.17 7.36 -10.66
C PHE A 155 11.29 7.41 -12.19
N MET A 156 11.98 8.47 -12.63
CA MET A 156 12.77 8.57 -13.85
C MET A 156 12.05 8.32 -15.19
N ASP A 157 11.60 9.40 -15.83
CA ASP A 157 11.82 9.55 -17.27
C ASP A 157 13.07 10.40 -17.49
N LYS A 158 14.18 9.72 -17.76
CA LYS A 158 15.30 10.30 -18.51
C LYS A 158 15.54 9.41 -19.72
N LYS A 159 14.62 9.46 -20.68
CA LYS A 159 14.92 9.05 -22.06
C LYS A 159 15.47 10.23 -22.87
N LYS A 160 16.65 9.95 -23.41
CA LYS A 160 17.41 10.62 -24.48
C LYS A 160 18.21 11.87 -24.09
#